data_AF-A0A8J1Y2K2-F1
#
_entry.id   AF-A0A8J1Y2K2-F1
#
_cell.length_a   1.000
_cell.length_b   1.000
_cell.length_c   1.000
_cell.angle_alpha   90.00
_cell.angle_beta   90.00
_cell.angle_gamma   90.00
#
_symmetry.space_group_name_H-M   'P 1'
#
loop_
_entity.id
_entity.type
_entity.pdbx_description
1 polymer ?
#
loop_
_entity_poly.entity_id
_entity_poly.type
_entity_poly.pdbx_seq_one_letter_code
_entity_poly.pdbx_strand_id
1 'polypeptide(L)'
;MEAESSRVEFVEENGIKVRVEHNHDKPGKCKTFFNPKMKICRELVVSALAAMIDSTDRKLPLQALDSFGATGILGMLLKAKFGDNVDVSINDLDPVSMENIKVNCQENNLKVKDGGQGQIEVINLDARILLHQRQYDFVCLDPYGTVAPFLDPVFHNVRNKGVVVLVSTDVAGIYGKFPNVAERNYGSYLVKTDYFKELAARVVIGAAMRSAARCNKGLEVLCTVAVEHFVLTVVKICRGPTHADRCLPKVHKLIHCHMCQDRAFYPETHTPIENPYSLLQCVCKQENLGKTAVELGPFWSGPLYNTEYLHHMLQSAHNLQFSQRLKSLLETLIVESLCLGKTYKMPSFDKPKNQNRQATEDNSSISNSESNELCHKDVQSLEQNSTSSTQGNSDKTDINNANGETDEGSHQTSNGGKRPLEKDDSSTESKTKKLKLDVGSNGLDMPLFFQNVHTMMLKGCDLPKANKLVAMLHTEGYRAARTHFEPHAVRTNATLTQLADIIKRHWPSK
;
A
#
# COMPACT_ATOMS: atom_id res chain seq x y z
N MET A 1 -2.95 -39.22 27.19
CA MET A 1 -3.06 -38.51 25.89
C MET A 1 -1.79 -37.73 25.72
N GLU A 2 -0.84 -38.30 24.97
CA GLU A 2 0.42 -37.65 24.65
C GLU A 2 0.15 -36.36 23.87
N ALA A 3 0.80 -35.27 24.29
CA ALA A 3 0.80 -34.01 23.56
C ALA A 3 1.43 -34.28 22.19
N GLU A 4 0.63 -34.16 21.14
CA GLU A 4 1.06 -34.22 19.76
C GLU A 4 2.10 -33.11 19.57
N SER A 5 3.39 -33.46 19.63
CA SER A 5 4.50 -32.54 19.40
C SER A 5 4.30 -31.93 18.01
N SER A 6 3.84 -30.68 17.99
CA SER A 6 3.58 -29.94 16.76
C SER A 6 4.88 -29.90 15.97
N ARG A 7 4.96 -30.67 14.87
CA ARG A 7 6.12 -30.67 13.99
C ARG A 7 6.39 -29.23 13.54
N VAL A 8 7.57 -28.75 13.92
CA VAL A 8 8.06 -27.43 13.55
C VAL A 8 8.60 -27.53 12.13
N GLU A 9 8.09 -26.68 11.25
CA GLU A 9 8.52 -26.54 9.86
C GLU A 9 9.24 -25.19 9.69
N PHE A 10 10.07 -25.08 8.66
CA PHE A 10 10.72 -23.83 8.28
C PHE A 10 10.29 -23.43 6.89
N VAL A 11 9.99 -22.15 6.71
CA VAL A 11 9.69 -21.55 5.41
C VAL A 11 10.66 -20.42 5.17
N GLU A 12 11.14 -20.29 3.95
CA GLU A 12 12.05 -19.22 3.55
C GLU A 12 11.39 -18.29 2.53
N GLU A 13 11.51 -16.99 2.76
CA GLU A 13 11.08 -15.97 1.80
C GLU A 13 12.13 -14.87 1.68
N ASN A 14 12.62 -14.65 0.46
CA ASN A 14 13.51 -13.54 0.10
C ASN A 14 14.78 -13.44 0.98
N GLY A 15 15.29 -14.59 1.43
CA GLY A 15 16.47 -14.74 2.27
C GLY A 15 16.20 -14.72 3.77
N ILE A 16 14.93 -14.67 4.20
CA ILE A 16 14.54 -14.77 5.62
C ILE A 16 13.85 -16.10 5.86
N LYS A 17 14.37 -16.86 6.82
CA LYS A 17 13.86 -18.17 7.22
C LYS A 17 13.04 -18.04 8.50
N VAL A 18 11.77 -18.45 8.48
CA VAL A 18 10.88 -18.40 9.63
C VAL A 18 10.43 -19.78 10.06
N ARG A 19 10.39 -19.98 11.37
CA ARG A 19 9.78 -21.12 12.04
C ARG A 19 8.26 -20.99 11.99
N VAL A 20 7.61 -22.06 11.55
CA VAL A 20 6.15 -22.19 11.47
C VAL A 20 5.66 -23.53 12.00
N GLU A 21 4.44 -23.56 12.48
CA GLU A 21 3.71 -24.75 12.93
C GLU A 21 2.89 -25.37 11.79
N HIS A 22 2.37 -26.57 12.04
CA HIS A 22 1.39 -27.18 11.15
C HIS A 22 0.14 -26.28 11.01
N ASN A 23 -0.45 -26.22 9.81
CA ASN A 23 -1.55 -25.30 9.47
C ASN A 23 -1.21 -23.80 9.58
N HIS A 24 0.07 -23.43 9.40
CA HIS A 24 0.51 -22.03 9.41
C HIS A 24 -0.21 -21.12 8.42
N ASP A 25 -0.76 -21.68 7.33
CA ASP A 25 -1.48 -20.97 6.29
C ASP A 25 -2.97 -20.73 6.58
N LYS A 26 -3.49 -21.27 7.71
CA LYS A 26 -4.90 -21.17 8.10
C LYS A 26 -5.09 -20.17 9.24
N PRO A 27 -5.77 -19.02 8.99
CA PRO A 27 -5.99 -18.01 10.02
C PRO A 27 -6.70 -18.61 11.26
N GLY A 28 -6.22 -18.24 12.45
CA GLY A 28 -6.80 -18.65 13.74
C GLY A 28 -6.59 -20.12 14.11
N LYS A 29 -5.89 -20.92 13.29
CA LYS A 29 -5.60 -22.34 13.59
C LYS A 29 -4.21 -22.60 14.17
N CYS A 30 -3.33 -21.61 14.15
CA CYS A 30 -1.98 -21.67 14.69
C CYS A 30 -1.59 -20.31 15.25
N LYS A 31 -0.54 -20.29 16.08
CA LYS A 31 0.03 -19.03 16.61
C LYS A 31 1.11 -18.47 15.69
N THR A 32 1.79 -19.33 14.93
CA THR A 32 2.82 -18.91 13.96
C THR A 32 2.25 -18.74 12.55
N PHE A 33 1.27 -17.87 12.37
CA PHE A 33 0.62 -17.72 11.06
C PHE A 33 1.60 -17.20 10.00
N PHE A 34 1.58 -17.86 8.85
CA PHE A 34 2.32 -17.47 7.67
C PHE A 34 1.51 -17.85 6.43
N ASN A 35 1.19 -16.88 5.59
CA ASN A 35 0.52 -17.17 4.33
C ASN A 35 1.49 -16.96 3.15
N PRO A 36 1.91 -18.03 2.43
CA PRO A 36 2.74 -17.93 1.24
C PRO A 36 2.09 -17.08 0.13
N LYS A 37 0.76 -17.04 0.06
CA LYS A 37 0.02 -16.24 -0.94
C LYS A 37 0.20 -14.72 -0.74
N MET A 38 0.62 -14.29 0.45
CA MET A 38 0.89 -12.90 0.79
C MET A 38 2.32 -12.45 0.40
N LYS A 39 3.13 -13.29 -0.25
CA LYS A 39 4.49 -12.93 -0.70
C LYS A 39 4.49 -11.64 -1.53
N ILE A 40 3.60 -11.51 -2.50
CA ILE A 40 3.52 -10.30 -3.34
C ILE A 40 3.09 -9.06 -2.54
N CYS A 41 2.25 -9.23 -1.51
CA CYS A 41 1.89 -8.16 -0.58
C CYS A 41 3.15 -7.67 0.15
N ARG A 42 3.91 -8.59 0.76
CA ARG A 42 5.16 -8.25 1.46
C ARG A 42 6.17 -7.58 0.52
N GLU A 43 6.39 -8.11 -0.69
CA GLU A 43 7.30 -7.49 -1.67
C GLU A 43 6.84 -6.07 -2.07
N LEU A 44 5.52 -5.81 -2.21
CA LEU A 44 4.97 -4.46 -2.43
C LEU A 44 5.28 -3.53 -1.24
N VAL A 45 5.11 -4.00 -0.01
CA VAL A 45 5.41 -3.22 1.21
C VAL A 45 6.89 -2.87 1.29
N VAL A 46 7.79 -3.84 1.06
CA VAL A 46 9.23 -3.58 1.07
C VAL A 46 9.61 -2.60 -0.05
N SER A 47 9.03 -2.74 -1.25
CA SER A 47 9.28 -1.81 -2.36
C SER A 47 8.74 -0.40 -2.07
N ALA A 48 7.63 -0.29 -1.34
CA ALA A 48 7.09 0.99 -0.90
C ALA A 48 8.03 1.67 0.10
N LEU A 49 8.58 0.95 1.07
CA LEU A 49 9.57 1.53 2.00
C LEU A 49 10.87 1.93 1.27
N ALA A 50 11.34 1.12 0.32
CA ALA A 50 12.50 1.48 -0.50
C ALA A 50 12.30 2.82 -1.23
N ALA A 51 11.16 2.97 -1.92
CA ALA A 51 10.79 4.21 -2.59
C ALA A 51 10.68 5.41 -1.62
N MET A 52 10.22 5.18 -0.39
CA MET A 52 10.20 6.22 0.66
C MET A 52 11.61 6.61 1.08
N ILE A 53 12.52 5.66 1.30
CA ILE A 53 13.91 5.92 1.67
C ILE A 53 14.62 6.72 0.58
N ASP A 54 14.40 6.39 -0.69
CA ASP A 54 15.04 7.06 -1.83
C ASP A 54 14.54 8.49 -2.05
N SER A 55 13.30 8.80 -1.65
CA SER A 55 12.63 10.09 -1.92
C SER A 55 12.47 10.98 -0.68
N THR A 56 12.88 10.53 0.50
CA THR A 56 12.70 11.29 1.74
C THR A 56 13.84 12.29 1.97
N ASP A 57 13.48 13.51 2.38
CA ASP A 57 14.43 14.50 2.90
C ASP A 57 14.73 14.29 4.41
N ARG A 58 14.13 13.28 5.05
CA ARG A 58 14.28 13.05 6.48
C ARG A 58 15.62 12.39 6.80
N LYS A 59 16.18 12.77 7.95
CA LYS A 59 17.36 12.08 8.50
C LYS A 59 17.03 10.62 8.81
N LEU A 60 17.90 9.73 8.36
CA LEU A 60 17.85 8.29 8.66
C LEU A 60 18.43 8.01 10.06
N PRO A 61 18.03 6.91 10.73
CA PRO A 61 17.07 5.88 10.28
C PRO A 61 15.60 6.33 10.33
N LEU A 62 14.79 5.82 9.40
CA LEU A 62 13.33 5.91 9.48
C LEU A 62 12.79 4.91 10.50
N GLN A 63 11.81 5.34 11.30
CA GLN A 63 11.09 4.48 12.24
C GLN A 63 10.01 3.69 11.49
N ALA A 64 10.17 2.38 11.36
CA ALA A 64 9.28 1.49 10.64
C ALA A 64 8.57 0.50 11.58
N LEU A 65 7.25 0.40 11.46
CA LEU A 65 6.42 -0.51 12.25
C LEU A 65 5.81 -1.61 11.37
N ASP A 66 6.09 -2.85 11.73
CA ASP A 66 5.28 -4.02 11.40
C ASP A 66 4.27 -4.23 12.54
N SER A 67 3.01 -3.82 12.33
CA SER A 67 2.03 -3.74 13.42
C SER A 67 1.46 -5.10 13.84
N PHE A 68 1.57 -6.10 12.95
CA PHE A 68 1.02 -7.46 13.11
C PHE A 68 2.07 -8.47 12.62
N GLY A 69 3.05 -8.75 13.48
CA GLY A 69 4.23 -9.51 13.10
C GLY A 69 3.95 -10.97 12.77
N ALA A 70 3.07 -11.64 13.52
CA ALA A 70 2.86 -13.09 13.50
C ALA A 70 4.18 -13.88 13.59
N THR A 71 4.81 -14.20 12.45
CA THR A 71 6.14 -14.82 12.38
C THR A 71 7.30 -13.82 12.38
N GLY A 72 7.03 -12.54 12.17
CA GLY A 72 8.01 -11.46 12.07
C GLY A 72 8.63 -11.30 10.68
N ILE A 73 8.15 -12.05 9.69
CA ILE A 73 8.76 -12.11 8.34
C ILE A 73 8.89 -10.73 7.69
N LEU A 74 7.87 -9.88 7.79
CA LEU A 74 7.88 -8.57 7.16
C LEU A 74 8.90 -7.65 7.84
N GLY A 75 8.80 -7.44 9.15
CA GLY A 75 9.76 -6.62 9.89
C GLY A 75 11.22 -7.05 9.71
N MET A 76 11.49 -8.36 9.73
CA MET A 76 12.84 -8.88 9.46
C MET A 76 13.31 -8.60 8.03
N LEU A 77 12.42 -8.73 7.02
CA LEU A 77 12.74 -8.35 5.65
C LEU A 77 13.08 -6.86 5.55
N LEU A 78 12.33 -5.98 6.21
CA LEU A 78 12.64 -4.54 6.23
C LEU A 78 14.03 -4.29 6.81
N LYS A 79 14.35 -4.90 7.96
CA LYS A 79 15.66 -4.70 8.59
C LYS A 79 16.80 -5.28 7.76
N ALA A 80 16.64 -6.49 7.24
CA ALA A 80 17.67 -7.17 6.46
C ALA A 80 17.96 -6.46 5.13
N LYS A 81 16.96 -5.85 4.48
CA LYS A 81 17.17 -5.15 3.20
C LYS A 81 17.68 -3.71 3.36
N PHE A 82 17.34 -3.03 4.46
CA PHE A 82 17.67 -1.61 4.61
C PHE A 82 18.66 -1.27 5.73
N GLY A 83 19.06 -2.24 6.56
CA GLY A 83 20.14 -2.07 7.54
C GLY A 83 19.95 -0.84 8.43
N ASP A 84 20.93 0.06 8.45
CA ASP A 84 20.95 1.26 9.29
C ASP A 84 20.07 2.41 8.76
N ASN A 85 19.46 2.25 7.59
CA ASN A 85 18.50 3.22 7.07
C ASN A 85 17.14 3.14 7.78
N VAL A 86 16.90 2.05 8.53
CA VAL A 86 15.63 1.81 9.23
C VAL A 86 15.84 1.30 10.65
N ASP A 87 14.96 1.75 11.52
CA ASP A 87 14.77 1.20 12.85
C ASP A 87 13.42 0.50 12.89
N VAL A 88 13.41 -0.80 13.14
CA VAL A 88 12.22 -1.64 12.95
C VAL A 88 11.67 -2.07 14.30
N SER A 89 10.38 -1.79 14.51
CA SER A 89 9.57 -2.41 15.55
C SER A 89 8.66 -3.47 14.93
N ILE A 90 8.62 -4.67 15.50
CA ILE A 90 7.70 -5.75 15.15
C ILE A 90 6.76 -5.96 16.34
N ASN A 91 5.48 -5.72 16.13
CA ASN A 91 4.46 -5.85 17.17
C ASN A 91 3.55 -7.05 16.91
N ASP A 92 3.22 -7.81 17.95
CA ASP A 92 2.08 -8.73 17.89
C ASP A 92 1.32 -8.73 19.22
N LEU A 93 -0.01 -8.94 19.18
CA LEU A 93 -0.82 -9.02 20.40
C LEU A 93 -0.57 -10.34 21.15
N ASP A 94 -0.28 -11.41 20.43
CA ASP A 94 -0.13 -12.75 21.00
C ASP A 94 1.31 -12.97 21.53
N PRO A 95 1.49 -13.29 22.83
CA PRO A 95 2.81 -13.43 23.41
C PRO A 95 3.59 -14.64 22.87
N VAL A 96 2.91 -15.68 22.37
CA VAL A 96 3.57 -16.82 21.73
C VAL A 96 4.17 -16.40 20.39
N SER A 97 3.44 -15.60 19.62
CA SER A 97 3.90 -15.00 18.37
C SER A 97 5.12 -14.09 18.61
N MET A 98 5.07 -13.26 19.67
CA MET A 98 6.21 -12.44 20.09
C MET A 98 7.47 -13.27 20.33
N GLU A 99 7.36 -14.39 21.05
CA GLU A 99 8.51 -15.24 21.35
C GLU A 99 9.02 -15.95 20.09
N ASN A 100 8.12 -16.37 19.21
CA ASN A 100 8.48 -16.92 17.89
C ASN A 100 9.20 -15.88 17.02
N ILE A 101 8.81 -14.60 17.07
CA ILE A 101 9.50 -13.51 16.38
C ILE A 101 10.94 -13.37 16.88
N LYS A 102 11.17 -13.45 18.20
CA LYS A 102 12.53 -13.37 18.76
C LYS A 102 13.40 -14.54 18.31
N VAL A 103 12.86 -15.76 18.34
CA VAL A 103 13.54 -16.96 17.83
C VAL A 103 13.87 -16.80 16.35
N ASN A 104 12.90 -16.37 15.54
CA ASN A 104 13.12 -16.14 14.11
C ASN A 104 14.16 -15.05 13.85
N CYS A 105 14.21 -13.98 14.66
CA CYS A 105 15.27 -12.98 14.55
C CYS A 105 16.66 -13.62 14.75
N GLN A 106 16.81 -14.45 15.79
CA GLN A 106 18.06 -15.16 16.07
C GLN A 106 18.47 -16.11 14.92
N GLU A 107 17.52 -16.87 14.38
CA GLU A 107 17.74 -17.78 13.23
C GLU A 107 18.21 -17.04 11.96
N ASN A 108 17.89 -15.75 11.84
CA ASN A 108 18.31 -14.89 10.73
C ASN A 108 19.49 -13.97 11.08
N ASN A 109 20.18 -14.22 12.19
CA ASN A 109 21.30 -13.40 12.69
C ASN A 109 20.92 -11.92 12.93
N LEU A 110 19.65 -11.65 13.24
CA LEU A 110 19.13 -10.33 13.59
C LEU A 110 19.03 -10.21 15.10
N LYS A 111 19.73 -9.22 15.67
CA LYS A 111 19.74 -9.03 17.14
C LYS A 111 18.48 -8.31 17.59
N VAL A 112 17.69 -8.94 18.47
CA VAL A 112 16.57 -8.28 19.15
C VAL A 112 17.11 -7.24 20.14
N LYS A 113 16.44 -6.10 20.26
CA LYS A 113 16.81 -5.05 21.21
C LYS A 113 16.55 -5.51 22.64
N ASP A 114 17.62 -5.56 23.44
CA ASP A 114 17.57 -5.74 24.89
C ASP A 114 18.38 -4.61 25.55
N GLY A 115 17.79 -3.93 26.53
CA GLY A 115 18.41 -2.76 27.18
C GLY A 115 18.84 -1.61 26.23
N GLY A 116 18.22 -1.49 25.05
CA GLY A 116 18.55 -0.48 24.04
C GLY A 116 19.63 -0.89 23.02
N GLN A 117 20.22 -2.08 23.16
CA GLN A 117 21.20 -2.63 22.22
C GLN A 117 20.55 -3.67 21.29
N GLY A 118 20.61 -3.47 19.97
CA GLY A 118 20.09 -4.43 18.99
C GLY A 118 19.59 -3.77 17.71
N GLN A 119 19.08 -4.58 16.79
CA GLN A 119 18.66 -4.19 15.44
C GLN A 119 17.15 -4.10 15.26
N ILE A 120 16.38 -4.93 15.99
CA ILE A 120 14.91 -5.02 15.89
C ILE A 120 14.30 -4.95 17.28
N GLU A 121 13.33 -4.07 17.46
CA GLU A 121 12.49 -4.07 18.66
C GLU A 121 11.31 -5.02 18.48
N VAL A 122 11.07 -5.92 19.43
CA VAL A 122 9.90 -6.79 19.43
C VAL A 122 8.96 -6.33 20.54
N ILE A 123 7.71 -6.04 20.19
CA ILE A 123 6.70 -5.43 21.07
C ILE A 123 5.51 -6.37 21.20
N ASN A 124 4.93 -6.44 22.39
CA ASN A 124 3.69 -7.17 22.63
C ASN A 124 2.61 -6.25 23.19
N LEU A 125 1.90 -5.59 22.29
CA LEU A 125 0.81 -4.67 22.62
C LEU A 125 -0.31 -4.81 21.60
N ASP A 126 -1.51 -4.39 22.01
CA ASP A 126 -2.57 -4.08 21.05
C ASP A 126 -2.09 -2.96 20.13
N ALA A 127 -2.13 -3.19 18.82
CA ALA A 127 -1.68 -2.24 17.83
C ALA A 127 -2.35 -0.86 17.99
N ARG A 128 -3.62 -0.80 18.43
CA ARG A 128 -4.32 0.47 18.68
C ARG A 128 -3.65 1.27 19.78
N ILE A 129 -3.24 0.60 20.87
CA ILE A 129 -2.53 1.24 21.99
C ILE A 129 -1.15 1.71 21.52
N LEU A 130 -0.40 0.84 20.84
CA LEU A 130 0.94 1.15 20.33
C LEU A 130 0.93 2.38 19.41
N LEU A 131 -0.02 2.45 18.47
CA LEU A 131 -0.18 3.57 17.54
C LEU A 131 -0.53 4.88 18.26
N HIS A 132 -1.21 4.82 19.42
CA HIS A 132 -1.45 6.00 20.26
C HIS A 132 -0.25 6.41 21.13
N GLN A 133 0.66 5.49 21.43
CA GLN A 133 1.83 5.77 22.27
C GLN A 133 3.05 6.22 21.48
N ARG A 134 3.20 5.79 20.22
CA ARG A 134 4.43 5.97 19.44
C ARG A 134 4.16 6.54 18.06
N GLN A 135 5.15 7.26 17.53
CA GLN A 135 5.11 7.86 16.21
C GLN A 135 6.11 7.18 15.28
N TYR A 136 5.64 6.78 14.10
CA TYR A 136 6.43 6.10 13.08
C TYR A 136 6.46 6.89 11.77
N ASP A 137 7.52 6.71 11.00
CA ASP A 137 7.65 7.24 9.63
C ASP A 137 6.97 6.32 8.62
N PHE A 138 7.07 5.01 8.83
CA PHE A 138 6.46 3.98 8.00
C PHE A 138 5.65 3.02 8.86
N VAL A 139 4.38 2.80 8.55
CA VAL A 139 3.50 1.87 9.29
C VAL A 139 2.87 0.90 8.32
N CYS A 140 3.02 -0.41 8.57
CA CYS A 140 2.26 -1.45 7.89
C CYS A 140 1.14 -1.97 8.81
N LEU A 141 -0.11 -1.82 8.37
CA LEU A 141 -1.30 -2.40 8.99
C LEU A 141 -1.79 -3.57 8.14
N ASP A 142 -1.45 -4.80 8.56
CA ASP A 142 -1.91 -6.06 7.96
C ASP A 142 -2.65 -6.95 8.99
N PRO A 143 -3.80 -6.49 9.51
CA PRO A 143 -4.61 -7.30 10.42
C PRO A 143 -5.32 -8.44 9.69
N TYR A 144 -5.78 -9.44 10.45
CA TYR A 144 -6.79 -10.36 9.95
C TYR A 144 -8.11 -9.64 9.73
N GLY A 145 -8.61 -9.69 8.49
CA GLY A 145 -9.86 -9.07 8.10
C GLY A 145 -9.68 -7.58 7.77
N THR A 146 -10.16 -6.71 8.65
CA THR A 146 -10.38 -5.29 8.35
C THR A 146 -9.33 -4.37 8.98
N VAL A 147 -8.94 -3.33 8.26
CA VAL A 147 -8.09 -2.23 8.78
C VAL A 147 -8.85 -1.18 9.59
N ALA A 148 -10.19 -1.18 9.54
CA ALA A 148 -11.02 -0.10 10.07
C ALA A 148 -10.73 0.28 11.54
N PRO A 149 -10.54 -0.66 12.50
CA PRO A 149 -10.27 -0.32 13.89
C PRO A 149 -8.94 0.40 14.13
N PHE A 150 -8.04 0.38 13.17
CA PHE A 150 -6.67 0.91 13.29
C PHE A 150 -6.49 2.24 12.56
N LEU A 151 -7.49 2.70 11.79
CA LEU A 151 -7.41 3.96 11.04
C LEU A 151 -7.28 5.17 11.97
N ASP A 152 -8.13 5.30 12.98
CA ASP A 152 -8.07 6.43 13.91
C ASP A 152 -6.75 6.48 14.70
N PRO A 153 -6.28 5.36 15.31
CA PRO A 153 -5.00 5.34 15.98
C PRO A 153 -3.82 5.71 15.07
N VAL A 154 -3.72 5.13 13.86
CA VAL A 154 -2.57 5.38 12.98
C VAL A 154 -2.51 6.84 12.54
N PHE A 155 -3.65 7.42 12.15
CA PHE A 155 -3.67 8.80 11.66
C PHE A 155 -3.55 9.82 12.78
N HIS A 156 -3.75 9.45 14.05
CA HIS A 156 -3.48 10.36 15.16
C HIS A 156 -1.99 10.72 15.24
N ASN A 157 -1.11 9.72 15.19
CA ASN A 157 0.31 9.84 15.53
C ASN A 157 1.31 9.61 14.39
N VAL A 158 0.88 9.16 13.21
CA VAL A 158 1.78 9.05 12.05
C VAL A 158 2.47 10.39 11.79
N ARG A 159 3.78 10.32 11.54
CA ARG A 159 4.61 11.52 11.32
C ARG A 159 4.21 12.24 10.03
N ASN A 160 4.46 13.55 9.99
CA ASN A 160 4.28 14.30 8.74
C ASN A 160 5.18 13.75 7.63
N LYS A 161 4.64 13.63 6.41
CA LYS A 161 5.24 12.94 5.27
C LYS A 161 5.50 11.43 5.50
N GLY A 162 4.95 10.86 6.57
CA GLY A 162 5.00 9.41 6.80
C GLY A 162 4.15 8.64 5.80
N VAL A 163 4.43 7.35 5.67
CA VAL A 163 3.74 6.42 4.77
C VAL A 163 3.02 5.35 5.60
N VAL A 164 1.74 5.14 5.29
CA VAL A 164 0.92 4.09 5.89
C VAL A 164 0.52 3.11 4.80
N VAL A 165 0.81 1.83 5.01
CA VAL A 165 0.30 0.73 4.20
C VAL A 165 -0.91 0.14 4.91
N LEU A 166 -2.04 0.13 4.21
CA LEU A 166 -3.29 -0.47 4.65
C LEU A 166 -3.51 -1.76 3.85
N VAL A 167 -3.53 -2.90 4.53
CA VAL A 167 -3.81 -4.21 3.92
C VAL A 167 -5.09 -4.77 4.51
N SER A 168 -6.13 -4.85 3.68
CA SER A 168 -7.43 -5.40 4.06
C SER A 168 -7.65 -6.76 3.41
N THR A 169 -7.92 -7.77 4.23
CA THR A 169 -8.19 -9.16 3.81
C THR A 169 -9.66 -9.55 3.96
N ASP A 170 -10.51 -8.65 4.48
CA ASP A 170 -11.98 -8.75 4.54
C ASP A 170 -12.67 -8.57 3.18
N VAL A 171 -12.08 -9.13 2.12
CA VAL A 171 -12.51 -8.97 0.73
C VAL A 171 -13.98 -9.30 0.52
N ALA A 172 -14.56 -10.26 1.26
CA ALA A 172 -15.98 -10.56 1.15
C ALA A 172 -16.90 -9.38 1.55
N GLY A 173 -16.51 -8.59 2.56
CA GLY A 173 -17.24 -7.39 2.94
C GLY A 173 -17.12 -6.32 1.87
N ILE A 174 -15.88 -5.91 1.57
CA ILE A 174 -15.58 -4.79 0.68
C ILE A 174 -15.81 -5.08 -0.81
N TYR A 175 -15.92 -6.34 -1.24
CA TYR A 175 -16.33 -6.75 -2.60
C TYR A 175 -17.87 -6.84 -2.75
N GLY A 176 -18.63 -6.45 -1.73
CA GLY A 176 -20.08 -6.35 -1.79
C GLY A 176 -20.83 -7.67 -1.60
N LYS A 177 -20.17 -8.75 -1.14
CA LYS A 177 -20.87 -10.00 -0.75
C LYS A 177 -21.66 -9.82 0.54
N PHE A 178 -21.12 -9.03 1.48
CA PHE A 178 -21.79 -8.68 2.74
C PHE A 178 -21.81 -7.17 2.94
N PRO A 179 -22.74 -6.43 2.29
CA PRO A 179 -22.77 -4.96 2.32
C PRO A 179 -22.83 -4.36 3.73
N ASN A 180 -23.57 -5.00 4.65
CA ASN A 180 -23.69 -4.60 6.05
C ASN A 180 -22.34 -4.62 6.80
N VAL A 181 -21.37 -5.44 6.37
CA VAL A 181 -20.02 -5.45 6.94
C VAL A 181 -19.24 -4.23 6.46
N ALA A 182 -19.32 -3.90 5.17
CA ALA A 182 -18.67 -2.72 4.62
C ALA A 182 -19.26 -1.41 5.19
N GLU A 183 -20.58 -1.37 5.38
CA GLU A 183 -21.27 -0.24 5.99
C GLU A 183 -20.86 -0.06 7.46
N ARG A 184 -20.81 -1.15 8.26
CA ARG A 184 -20.39 -1.06 9.66
C ARG A 184 -18.91 -0.68 9.82
N ASN A 185 -18.01 -1.27 9.03
CA ASN A 185 -16.57 -1.09 9.21
C ASN A 185 -16.07 0.20 8.53
N TYR A 186 -16.59 0.53 7.36
CA TYR A 186 -16.10 1.66 6.56
C TYR A 186 -17.14 2.75 6.36
N GLY A 187 -18.37 2.62 6.85
CA GLY A 187 -19.42 3.62 6.64
C GLY A 187 -19.86 3.76 5.18
N SER A 188 -19.60 2.74 4.35
CA SER A 188 -19.83 2.81 2.89
C SER A 188 -20.87 1.79 2.44
N TYR A 189 -21.94 2.27 1.80
CA TYR A 189 -22.95 1.42 1.21
C TYR A 189 -22.49 0.90 -0.16
N LEU A 190 -22.63 -0.41 -0.37
CA LEU A 190 -22.14 -1.14 -1.54
C LEU A 190 -23.22 -2.07 -2.10
N VAL A 191 -23.18 -2.28 -3.42
CA VAL A 191 -23.88 -3.36 -4.10
C VAL A 191 -22.89 -4.13 -4.97
N LYS A 192 -23.30 -5.29 -5.49
CA LYS A 192 -22.49 -6.04 -6.44
C LYS A 192 -22.37 -5.27 -7.75
N THR A 193 -21.14 -5.01 -8.18
CA THR A 193 -20.80 -4.26 -9.41
C THR A 193 -19.70 -4.99 -10.15
N ASP A 194 -19.49 -4.69 -11.44
CA ASP A 194 -18.41 -5.32 -12.21
C ASP A 194 -17.02 -4.74 -11.92
N TYR A 195 -16.98 -3.56 -11.30
CA TYR A 195 -15.78 -2.84 -10.91
C TYR A 195 -15.49 -2.94 -9.39
N PHE A 196 -16.04 -3.98 -8.74
CA PHE A 196 -16.02 -4.14 -7.29
C PHE A 196 -14.62 -4.12 -6.67
N LYS A 197 -13.57 -4.61 -7.38
CA LYS A 197 -12.19 -4.60 -6.84
C LYS A 197 -11.63 -3.18 -6.72
N GLU A 198 -11.90 -2.32 -7.71
CA GLU A 198 -11.53 -0.90 -7.62
C GLU A 198 -12.41 -0.18 -6.60
N LEU A 199 -13.71 -0.49 -6.57
CA LEU A 199 -14.64 0.08 -5.61
C LEU A 199 -14.19 -0.21 -4.16
N ALA A 200 -13.74 -1.43 -3.89
CA ALA A 200 -13.23 -1.84 -2.59
C ALA A 200 -11.98 -1.06 -2.16
N ALA A 201 -11.04 -0.81 -3.08
CA ALA A 201 -9.91 0.06 -2.79
C ALA A 201 -10.38 1.49 -2.44
N ARG A 202 -11.34 2.03 -3.20
CA ARG A 202 -11.90 3.36 -2.94
C ARG A 202 -12.70 3.45 -1.63
N VAL A 203 -13.29 2.34 -1.16
CA VAL A 203 -13.90 2.22 0.17
C VAL A 203 -12.85 2.38 1.27
N VAL A 204 -11.76 1.60 1.19
CA VAL A 204 -10.68 1.65 2.19
C VAL A 204 -10.04 3.03 2.24
N ILE A 205 -9.72 3.62 1.07
CA ILE A 205 -9.15 4.97 1.00
C ILE A 205 -10.13 6.03 1.51
N GLY A 206 -11.43 5.91 1.17
CA GLY A 206 -12.45 6.85 1.63
C GLY A 206 -12.59 6.86 3.16
N ALA A 207 -12.59 5.68 3.78
CA ALA A 207 -12.60 5.54 5.23
C ALA A 207 -11.31 6.09 5.87
N ALA A 208 -10.15 5.79 5.28
CA ALA A 208 -8.87 6.31 5.72
C ALA A 208 -8.82 7.86 5.66
N MET A 209 -9.30 8.45 4.55
CA MET A 209 -9.34 9.91 4.39
C MET A 209 -10.24 10.57 5.43
N ARG A 210 -11.43 10.01 5.71
CA ARG A 210 -12.32 10.53 6.76
C ARG A 210 -11.67 10.48 8.15
N SER A 211 -10.92 9.43 8.44
CA SER A 211 -10.17 9.29 9.71
C SER A 211 -8.99 10.28 9.80
N ALA A 212 -8.20 10.39 8.73
CA ALA A 212 -7.10 11.35 8.64
C ALA A 212 -7.55 12.80 8.76
N ALA A 213 -8.69 13.16 8.14
CA ALA A 213 -9.24 14.51 8.17
C ALA A 213 -9.58 14.97 9.60
N ARG A 214 -10.12 14.08 10.45
CA ARG A 214 -10.38 14.38 11.88
C ARG A 214 -9.12 14.81 12.63
N CYS A 215 -7.95 14.38 12.15
CA CYS A 215 -6.66 14.68 12.74
C CYS A 215 -5.94 15.86 12.04
N ASN A 216 -6.64 16.66 11.21
CA ASN A 216 -6.08 17.71 10.36
C ASN A 216 -4.95 17.17 9.45
N LYS A 217 -5.18 16.02 8.81
CA LYS A 217 -4.22 15.41 7.87
C LYS A 217 -4.90 15.11 6.53
N GLY A 218 -4.19 15.36 5.44
CA GLY A 218 -4.54 14.94 4.09
C GLY A 218 -3.82 13.66 3.68
N LEU A 219 -4.38 12.97 2.67
CA LEU A 219 -3.79 11.78 2.07
C LEU A 219 -3.35 12.03 0.63
N GLU A 220 -2.22 11.44 0.26
CA GLU A 220 -1.79 11.23 -1.12
C GLU A 220 -1.69 9.71 -1.35
N VAL A 221 -2.44 9.17 -2.31
CA VAL A 221 -2.39 7.74 -2.64
C VAL A 221 -1.18 7.46 -3.53
N LEU A 222 -0.28 6.61 -3.06
CA LEU A 222 0.96 6.28 -3.77
C LEU A 222 0.81 5.05 -4.66
N CYS A 223 0.15 4.01 -4.14
CA CYS A 223 -0.05 2.75 -4.84
C CYS A 223 -1.26 2.00 -4.28
N THR A 224 -2.09 1.45 -5.15
CA THR A 224 -3.24 0.61 -4.79
C THR A 224 -3.22 -0.69 -5.59
N VAL A 225 -3.36 -1.82 -4.90
CA VAL A 225 -3.47 -3.15 -5.50
C VAL A 225 -4.66 -3.88 -4.88
N ALA A 226 -5.61 -4.32 -5.70
CA ALA A 226 -6.68 -5.21 -5.25
C ALA A 226 -6.66 -6.51 -6.05
N VAL A 227 -6.46 -7.62 -5.34
CA VAL A 227 -6.43 -8.98 -5.91
C VAL A 227 -7.39 -9.87 -5.13
N GLU A 228 -7.48 -11.15 -5.47
CA GLU A 228 -8.42 -12.08 -4.82
C GLU A 228 -8.23 -12.18 -3.29
N HIS A 229 -7.00 -12.00 -2.79
CA HIS A 229 -6.66 -12.25 -1.39
C HIS A 229 -6.61 -11.01 -0.51
N PHE A 230 -6.36 -9.82 -1.08
CA PHE A 230 -6.20 -8.60 -0.31
C PHE A 230 -6.46 -7.35 -1.15
N VAL A 231 -6.75 -6.25 -0.46
CA VAL A 231 -6.71 -4.89 -0.96
C VAL A 231 -5.62 -4.14 -0.21
N LEU A 232 -4.56 -3.74 -0.92
CA LEU A 232 -3.43 -2.98 -0.40
C LEU A 232 -3.53 -1.54 -0.91
N THR A 233 -3.41 -0.58 0.00
CA THR A 233 -3.27 0.84 -0.34
C THR A 233 -2.10 1.43 0.44
N VAL A 234 -1.17 2.07 -0.26
CA VAL A 234 -0.07 2.84 0.29
C VAL A 234 -0.45 4.32 0.22
N VAL A 235 -0.49 5.00 1.36
CA VAL A 235 -0.83 6.43 1.44
C VAL A 235 0.28 7.21 2.14
N LYS A 236 0.62 8.37 1.60
CA LYS A 236 1.51 9.36 2.22
C LYS A 236 0.68 10.43 2.92
N ILE A 237 1.13 10.81 4.11
CA ILE A 237 0.36 11.68 5.00
C ILE A 237 0.92 13.10 4.98
N CYS A 238 0.05 14.07 4.72
CA CYS A 238 0.40 15.50 4.79
C CYS A 238 -0.33 16.15 5.97
N ARG A 239 0.42 16.62 6.97
CA ARG A 239 -0.14 17.28 8.16
C ARG A 239 -0.51 18.73 7.85
N GLY A 240 -1.70 19.13 8.27
CA GLY A 240 -2.21 20.50 8.21
C GLY A 240 -3.67 20.52 7.76
N PRO A 241 -4.50 21.43 8.32
CA PRO A 241 -5.91 21.55 7.97
C PRO A 241 -6.10 21.80 6.46
N THR A 242 -5.26 22.64 5.84
CA THR A 242 -5.28 22.88 4.38
C THR A 242 -5.13 21.61 3.56
N HIS A 243 -4.35 20.64 4.03
CA HIS A 243 -4.23 19.35 3.34
C HIS A 243 -5.47 18.47 3.54
N ALA A 244 -6.10 18.53 4.72
CA ALA A 244 -7.35 17.84 4.99
C ALA A 244 -8.49 18.42 4.13
N ASP A 245 -8.65 19.74 4.12
CA ASP A 245 -9.68 20.47 3.38
C ASP A 245 -9.56 20.26 1.86
N ARG A 246 -8.34 20.05 1.36
CA ARG A 246 -8.11 19.74 -0.07
C ARG A 246 -8.42 18.29 -0.43
N CYS A 247 -8.27 17.35 0.50
CA CYS A 247 -8.41 15.92 0.21
C CYS A 247 -9.78 15.35 0.60
N LEU A 248 -10.42 15.86 1.65
CA LEU A 248 -11.73 15.39 2.09
C LEU A 248 -12.84 15.54 1.03
N PRO A 249 -12.89 16.62 0.22
CA PRO A 249 -13.83 16.73 -0.89
C PRO A 249 -13.61 15.68 -2.00
N LYS A 250 -12.58 14.85 -1.94
CA LYS A 250 -12.44 13.70 -2.85
C LYS A 250 -13.15 12.45 -2.32
N VAL A 251 -14.01 12.57 -1.31
CA VAL A 251 -14.78 11.47 -0.73
C VAL A 251 -16.26 11.68 -1.08
N HIS A 252 -16.73 11.01 -2.13
CA HIS A 252 -18.02 11.28 -2.77
C HIS A 252 -18.94 10.06 -2.78
N LYS A 253 -20.25 10.35 -2.84
CA LYS A 253 -21.24 9.36 -3.28
C LYS A 253 -21.06 9.06 -4.77
N LEU A 254 -21.45 7.86 -5.17
CA LEU A 254 -21.44 7.39 -6.55
C LEU A 254 -22.86 6.99 -6.93
N ILE A 255 -23.41 7.52 -8.02
CA ILE A 255 -24.61 6.92 -8.61
C ILE A 255 -24.19 5.78 -9.53
N HIS A 256 -24.89 4.65 -9.45
CA HIS A 256 -24.62 3.46 -10.26
C HIS A 256 -25.91 2.92 -10.87
N CYS A 257 -25.93 2.76 -12.20
CA CYS A 257 -26.98 2.08 -12.92
C CYS A 257 -26.80 0.56 -12.86
N HIS A 258 -27.78 -0.15 -12.28
CA HIS A 258 -27.73 -1.62 -12.17
C HIS A 258 -28.01 -2.33 -13.50
N MET A 259 -28.60 -1.63 -14.47
CA MET A 259 -28.93 -2.18 -15.80
C MET A 259 -27.71 -2.29 -16.70
N CYS A 260 -26.89 -1.24 -16.78
CA CYS A 260 -25.79 -1.14 -17.75
C CYS A 260 -24.41 -0.87 -17.13
N GLN A 261 -24.32 -0.78 -15.80
CA GLN A 261 -23.10 -0.49 -15.05
C GLN A 261 -22.51 0.92 -15.24
N ASP A 262 -23.26 1.82 -15.87
CA ASP A 262 -22.92 3.25 -15.91
C ASP A 262 -22.88 3.84 -14.50
N ARG A 263 -22.01 4.82 -14.31
CA ARG A 263 -21.68 5.35 -12.99
C ARG A 263 -21.00 6.70 -13.06
N ALA A 264 -21.29 7.54 -12.08
CA ALA A 264 -20.68 8.84 -11.94
C ALA A 264 -20.56 9.22 -10.46
N PHE A 265 -19.44 9.83 -10.09
CA PHE A 265 -19.34 10.47 -8.78
C PHE A 265 -20.21 11.72 -8.76
N TYR A 266 -20.78 12.01 -7.60
CA TYR A 266 -21.42 13.29 -7.38
C TYR A 266 -20.36 14.40 -7.50
N PRO A 267 -20.69 15.55 -8.10
CA PRO A 267 -19.81 16.71 -8.10
C PRO A 267 -19.68 17.27 -6.68
N GLU A 268 -18.62 18.03 -6.45
CA GLU A 268 -18.47 18.82 -5.22
C GLU A 268 -19.46 19.99 -5.27
N THR A 269 -20.59 19.85 -4.58
CA THR A 269 -21.62 20.90 -4.50
C THR A 269 -22.29 20.92 -3.13
N HIS A 270 -22.64 22.12 -2.69
CA HIS A 270 -23.47 22.35 -1.50
C HIS A 270 -24.97 22.35 -1.82
N THR A 271 -25.36 22.33 -3.10
CA THR A 271 -26.76 22.32 -3.52
C THR A 271 -27.24 20.90 -3.80
N PRO A 272 -28.47 20.53 -3.40
CA PRO A 272 -29.05 19.24 -3.75
C PRO A 272 -29.13 19.06 -5.28
N ILE A 273 -28.79 17.86 -5.76
CA ILE A 273 -29.04 17.46 -7.14
C ILE A 273 -30.43 16.83 -7.18
N GLU A 274 -31.42 17.57 -7.72
CA GLU A 274 -32.82 17.12 -7.73
C GLU A 274 -33.01 15.81 -8.49
N ASN A 275 -32.32 15.67 -9.64
CA ASN A 275 -32.37 14.46 -10.45
C ASN A 275 -30.98 13.83 -10.59
N PRO A 276 -30.63 12.87 -9.71
CA PRO A 276 -29.37 12.13 -9.81
C PRO A 276 -29.10 11.44 -11.14
N TYR A 277 -30.14 11.04 -11.88
CA TYR A 277 -29.97 10.37 -13.18
C TYR A 277 -29.30 11.27 -14.23
N SER A 278 -29.32 12.60 -14.04
CA SER A 278 -28.62 13.55 -14.91
C SER A 278 -27.09 13.37 -14.92
N LEU A 279 -26.53 12.69 -13.91
CA LEU A 279 -25.10 12.39 -13.83
C LEU A 279 -24.72 11.16 -14.68
N LEU A 280 -25.70 10.33 -15.04
CA LEU A 280 -25.49 9.14 -15.86
C LEU A 280 -25.62 9.49 -17.35
N GLN A 281 -24.78 8.87 -18.18
CA GLN A 281 -24.81 9.02 -19.64
C GLN A 281 -25.75 8.00 -20.30
N CYS A 282 -26.15 6.95 -19.57
CA CYS A 282 -27.05 5.92 -20.08
C CYS A 282 -28.51 6.38 -20.18
N VAL A 283 -29.26 5.79 -21.11
CA VAL A 283 -30.70 6.02 -21.31
C VAL A 283 -31.59 4.98 -20.59
N CYS A 284 -31.00 4.10 -19.77
CA CYS A 284 -31.74 2.99 -19.15
C CYS A 284 -32.95 3.43 -18.33
N LYS A 285 -32.90 4.62 -17.71
CA LYS A 285 -34.03 5.19 -16.96
C LYS A 285 -35.23 5.52 -17.86
N GLN A 286 -34.98 5.91 -19.12
CA GLN A 286 -36.01 6.24 -20.10
C GLN A 286 -36.61 4.95 -20.70
N GLU A 287 -35.79 3.89 -20.84
CA GLU A 287 -36.19 2.61 -21.43
C GLU A 287 -36.90 1.65 -20.46
N ASN A 288 -36.83 1.89 -19.15
CA ASN A 288 -37.34 0.96 -18.14
C ASN A 288 -38.29 1.65 -17.15
N LEU A 289 -39.32 0.92 -16.73
CA LEU A 289 -40.19 1.33 -15.64
C LEU A 289 -39.46 1.14 -14.30
N GLY A 290 -39.55 2.13 -13.39
CA GLY A 290 -38.95 2.06 -12.05
C GLY A 290 -37.57 2.71 -11.92
N LYS A 291 -36.87 2.44 -10.80
CA LYS A 291 -35.54 2.96 -10.52
C LYS A 291 -34.48 2.03 -11.12
N THR A 292 -33.65 2.56 -12.01
CA THR A 292 -32.56 1.82 -12.66
C THR A 292 -31.19 2.08 -12.05
N ALA A 293 -31.10 3.02 -11.11
CA ALA A 293 -29.86 3.39 -10.45
C ALA A 293 -30.01 3.50 -8.93
N VAL A 294 -28.88 3.33 -8.24
CA VAL A 294 -28.74 3.37 -6.79
C VAL A 294 -27.58 4.29 -6.40
N GLU A 295 -27.72 5.01 -5.29
CA GLU A 295 -26.62 5.76 -4.68
C GLU A 295 -25.78 4.83 -3.82
N LEU A 296 -24.47 4.87 -4.03
CA LEU A 296 -23.46 4.10 -3.32
C LEU A 296 -22.48 5.06 -2.63
N GLY A 297 -21.68 4.54 -1.69
CA GLY A 297 -20.58 5.30 -1.08
C GLY A 297 -20.78 5.65 0.39
N PRO A 298 -19.99 6.61 0.90
CA PRO A 298 -19.03 7.45 0.17
C PRO A 298 -17.66 6.80 -0.09
N PHE A 299 -17.10 7.02 -1.28
CA PHE A 299 -15.82 6.46 -1.73
C PHE A 299 -14.80 7.54 -2.11
N TRP A 300 -13.52 7.17 -2.14
CA TRP A 300 -12.48 8.00 -2.72
C TRP A 300 -12.66 8.16 -4.24
N SER A 301 -12.78 9.39 -4.72
CA SER A 301 -12.88 9.76 -6.15
C SER A 301 -11.53 10.17 -6.75
N GLY A 302 -10.51 10.43 -5.93
CA GLY A 302 -9.19 10.86 -6.40
C GLY A 302 -8.35 9.76 -7.08
N PRO A 303 -7.09 10.09 -7.43
CA PRO A 303 -6.14 9.14 -8.02
C PRO A 303 -5.85 7.95 -7.10
N LEU A 304 -5.53 6.81 -7.71
CA LEU A 304 -5.14 5.57 -7.01
C LEU A 304 -3.63 5.30 -7.06
N TYR A 305 -2.87 6.15 -7.77
CA TYR A 305 -1.46 5.94 -8.06
C TYR A 305 -0.71 7.26 -8.10
N ASN A 306 0.53 7.21 -7.63
CA ASN A 306 1.56 8.19 -7.97
C ASN A 306 2.57 7.50 -8.90
N THR A 307 2.62 7.93 -10.17
CA THR A 307 3.45 7.30 -11.21
C THR A 307 4.94 7.35 -10.89
N GLU A 308 5.42 8.48 -10.34
CA GLU A 308 6.82 8.63 -9.93
C GLU A 308 7.16 7.63 -8.82
N TYR A 309 6.30 7.51 -7.81
CA TYR A 309 6.46 6.55 -6.73
C TYR A 309 6.47 5.10 -7.24
N LEU A 310 5.59 4.76 -8.19
CA LEU A 310 5.57 3.43 -8.82
C LEU A 310 6.87 3.13 -9.59
N HIS A 311 7.48 4.13 -10.24
CA HIS A 311 8.80 3.97 -10.87
C HIS A 311 9.89 3.65 -9.85
N HIS A 312 9.93 4.37 -8.72
CA HIS A 312 10.86 4.09 -7.63
C HIS A 312 10.64 2.69 -7.04
N MET A 313 9.39 2.26 -6.88
CA MET A 313 9.06 0.91 -6.44
C MET A 313 9.56 -0.16 -7.44
N LEU A 314 9.38 0.07 -8.75
CA LEU A 314 9.85 -0.86 -9.78
C LEU A 314 11.38 -0.96 -9.78
N GLN A 315 12.07 0.17 -9.72
CA GLN A 315 13.53 0.22 -9.64
C GLN A 315 14.04 -0.53 -8.40
N SER A 316 13.41 -0.30 -7.24
CA SER A 316 13.72 -1.01 -6.00
C SER A 316 13.49 -2.52 -6.13
N ALA A 317 12.40 -2.94 -6.78
CA ALA A 317 12.11 -4.36 -7.02
C ALA A 317 13.16 -5.04 -7.92
N HIS A 318 13.78 -4.31 -8.85
CA HIS A 318 14.94 -4.81 -9.60
C HIS A 318 16.18 -4.93 -8.73
N ASN A 319 16.51 -3.88 -7.97
CA ASN A 319 17.70 -3.85 -7.11
C ASN A 319 17.66 -4.94 -6.03
N LEU A 320 16.50 -5.15 -5.41
CA LEU A 320 16.27 -6.16 -4.38
C LEU A 320 16.02 -7.57 -4.94
N GLN A 321 16.08 -7.73 -6.28
CA GLN A 321 15.88 -8.99 -7.00
C GLN A 321 14.55 -9.70 -6.67
N PHE A 322 13.47 -8.94 -6.47
CA PHE A 322 12.16 -9.52 -6.21
C PHE A 322 11.56 -10.27 -7.40
N SER A 323 10.46 -10.97 -7.11
CA SER A 323 9.80 -11.85 -8.07
C SER A 323 9.44 -11.14 -9.39
N GLN A 324 9.49 -11.89 -10.50
CA GLN A 324 9.04 -11.38 -11.79
C GLN A 324 7.56 -10.99 -11.76
N ARG A 325 6.76 -11.66 -10.93
CA ARG A 325 5.35 -11.34 -10.72
C ARG A 325 5.16 -9.92 -10.17
N LEU A 326 5.97 -9.49 -9.19
CA LEU A 326 5.92 -8.12 -8.68
C LEU A 326 6.31 -7.11 -9.78
N LYS A 327 7.41 -7.36 -10.50
CA LYS A 327 7.91 -6.46 -11.56
C LYS A 327 6.85 -6.24 -12.63
N SER A 328 6.26 -7.32 -13.16
CA SER A 328 5.18 -7.25 -14.15
C SER A 328 3.92 -6.54 -13.62
N LEU A 329 3.62 -6.68 -12.32
CA LEU A 329 2.52 -5.95 -11.68
C LEU A 329 2.83 -4.45 -11.65
N LEU A 330 3.98 -4.03 -11.16
CA LEU A 330 4.38 -2.62 -11.10
C LEU A 330 4.43 -1.97 -12.49
N GLU A 331 4.95 -2.67 -13.50
CA GLU A 331 4.88 -2.22 -14.91
C GLU A 331 3.43 -1.99 -15.36
N THR A 332 2.53 -2.91 -15.00
CA THR A 332 1.09 -2.76 -15.31
C THR A 332 0.50 -1.56 -14.59
N LEU A 333 0.82 -1.32 -13.32
CA LEU A 333 0.34 -0.16 -12.55
C LEU A 333 0.85 1.16 -13.12
N ILE A 334 2.10 1.22 -13.57
CA ILE A 334 2.69 2.41 -14.22
C ILE A 334 1.89 2.74 -15.49
N VAL A 335 1.69 1.76 -16.37
CA VAL A 335 0.89 1.94 -17.60
C VAL A 335 -0.55 2.33 -17.27
N GLU A 336 -1.15 1.69 -16.26
CA GLU A 336 -2.50 2.00 -15.80
C GLU A 336 -2.61 3.43 -15.28
N SER A 337 -1.62 3.91 -14.50
CA SER A 337 -1.61 5.27 -13.93
C SER A 337 -1.58 6.37 -14.99
N LEU A 338 -0.88 6.13 -16.11
CA LEU A 338 -0.77 7.06 -17.22
C LEU A 338 -1.97 6.98 -18.17
N CYS A 339 -2.60 5.81 -18.28
CA CYS A 339 -3.60 5.51 -19.32
C CYS A 339 -3.11 5.86 -20.75
N LEU A 340 -1.80 5.80 -20.96
CA LEU A 340 -1.17 6.03 -22.25
C LEU A 340 -0.80 4.68 -22.87
N GLY A 341 -0.87 4.60 -24.20
CA GLY A 341 -0.46 3.41 -24.94
C GLY A 341 1.02 3.10 -24.88
N LYS A 342 1.40 1.94 -25.43
CA LYS A 342 2.78 1.44 -25.51
C LYS A 342 3.80 2.37 -26.20
N THR A 343 3.38 3.54 -26.70
CA THR A 343 4.28 4.60 -27.17
C THR A 343 4.97 5.36 -26.04
N TYR A 344 4.54 5.18 -24.77
CA TYR A 344 5.35 5.60 -23.63
C TYR A 344 6.57 4.68 -23.51
N LYS A 345 7.72 5.14 -24.01
CA LYS A 345 9.01 4.52 -23.69
C LYS A 345 9.26 4.76 -22.21
N MET A 346 9.24 3.67 -21.42
CA MET A 346 9.80 3.69 -20.08
C MET A 346 11.18 4.35 -20.13
N PRO A 347 11.48 5.33 -19.24
CA PRO A 347 12.84 5.85 -19.15
C PRO A 347 13.81 4.68 -19.01
N SER A 348 14.77 4.59 -19.92
CA SER A 348 15.85 3.62 -19.81
C SER A 348 16.64 3.95 -18.55
N PHE A 349 16.63 3.07 -17.57
CA PHE A 349 17.46 3.21 -16.39
C PHE A 349 18.91 2.95 -16.79
N ASP A 350 19.72 4.00 -16.86
CA ASP A 350 21.17 3.86 -16.91
C ASP A 350 21.61 3.11 -15.66
N LYS A 351 22.35 2.00 -15.85
CA LYS A 351 23.03 1.32 -14.73
C LYS A 351 23.89 2.35 -14.00
N PRO A 352 23.92 2.37 -12.65
CA PRO A 352 24.76 3.31 -11.93
C PRO A 352 26.21 3.15 -12.40
N LYS A 353 26.78 4.25 -12.93
CA LYS A 353 28.20 4.31 -13.27
C LYS A 353 28.98 4.11 -11.97
N ASN A 354 29.68 2.99 -11.90
CA ASN A 354 30.60 2.68 -10.82
C ASN A 354 31.77 3.67 -10.89
N GLN A 355 31.64 4.84 -10.28
CA GLN A 355 32.76 5.77 -10.09
C GLN A 355 33.58 5.29 -8.90
N ASN A 356 34.45 4.30 -9.17
CA ASN A 356 35.70 4.11 -8.46
C ASN A 356 36.59 3.18 -9.27
N ARG A 357 37.52 3.77 -10.03
CA ARG A 357 38.81 3.21 -10.47
C ARG A 357 39.56 4.28 -11.29
N GLN A 358 40.23 5.18 -10.59
CA GLN A 358 41.59 5.60 -10.96
C GLN A 358 42.52 4.77 -10.06
N ALA A 359 43.73 4.37 -10.42
CA ALA A 359 44.47 4.32 -11.66
C ALA A 359 45.69 3.46 -11.29
N THR A 360 46.02 2.45 -12.07
CA THR A 360 47.40 1.95 -12.21
C THR A 360 47.48 1.23 -13.55
N GLU A 361 48.32 1.78 -14.40
CA GLU A 361 48.88 1.23 -15.64
C GLU A 361 49.53 -0.13 -15.35
N ASP A 362 49.33 -1.14 -16.20
CA ASP A 362 50.25 -1.45 -17.31
C ASP A 362 49.94 -2.81 -17.96
N ASN A 363 50.39 -2.92 -19.21
CA ASN A 363 50.22 -4.02 -20.16
C ASN A 363 50.58 -5.41 -19.63
N SER A 364 49.74 -6.42 -19.90
CA SER A 364 50.14 -7.60 -20.71
C SER A 364 48.99 -8.59 -20.88
N SER A 365 48.80 -8.98 -22.15
CA SER A 365 48.14 -10.18 -22.64
C SER A 365 48.41 -11.45 -21.82
N ILE A 366 47.40 -12.31 -21.64
CA ILE A 366 47.38 -13.71 -22.10
C ILE A 366 46.14 -14.45 -21.56
N SER A 367 45.66 -15.34 -22.42
CA SER A 367 44.53 -16.25 -22.41
C SER A 367 44.50 -17.32 -21.32
N ASN A 368 43.28 -17.87 -21.12
CA ASN A 368 42.98 -19.24 -20.67
C ASN A 368 43.35 -19.54 -19.20
N SER A 369 42.72 -20.43 -18.45
CA SER A 369 41.57 -21.33 -18.55
C SER A 369 41.45 -21.96 -17.16
N GLU A 370 40.31 -22.59 -16.86
CA GLU A 370 40.23 -23.81 -16.02
C GLU A 370 40.84 -23.73 -14.60
N SER A 371 39.99 -23.55 -13.59
CA SER A 371 39.30 -24.64 -12.87
C SER A 371 40.15 -25.32 -11.81
N ASN A 372 39.45 -25.56 -10.71
CA ASN A 372 39.56 -26.69 -9.80
C ASN A 372 40.44 -26.59 -8.55
N GLU A 373 39.76 -27.04 -7.49
CA GLU A 373 40.28 -27.85 -6.37
C GLU A 373 40.82 -27.07 -5.16
N LEU A 374 40.06 -27.15 -4.05
CA LEU A 374 40.28 -28.11 -2.94
C LEU A 374 41.58 -27.70 -2.22
N CYS A 375 41.60 -27.48 -0.92
CA CYS A 375 41.32 -28.54 0.04
C CYS A 375 41.53 -28.03 1.46
N HIS A 376 40.69 -28.54 2.35
CA HIS A 376 41.07 -29.15 3.62
C HIS A 376 41.55 -28.32 4.82
N LYS A 377 40.96 -28.78 5.93
CA LYS A 377 41.53 -29.09 7.25
C LYS A 377 41.36 -28.00 8.29
N ASP A 378 40.97 -28.30 9.52
CA ASP A 378 40.39 -29.47 10.19
C ASP A 378 40.35 -29.07 11.69
N VAL A 379 39.72 -29.92 12.51
CA VAL A 379 39.88 -30.05 13.98
C VAL A 379 38.99 -29.09 14.81
N GLN A 380 37.84 -29.54 15.33
CA GLN A 380 37.65 -30.32 16.59
C GLN A 380 38.05 -29.48 17.84
N SER A 381 37.33 -29.40 18.97
CA SER A 381 36.20 -30.17 19.49
C SER A 381 35.93 -29.77 20.97
N LEU A 382 34.80 -30.25 21.53
CA LEU A 382 34.50 -30.57 22.96
C LEU A 382 34.07 -29.41 23.88
N GLU A 383 32.80 -29.36 24.33
CA GLU A 383 32.19 -29.97 25.55
C GLU A 383 32.33 -29.04 26.79
N GLN A 384 31.48 -28.93 27.81
CA GLN A 384 30.14 -29.42 28.21
C GLN A 384 29.80 -28.73 29.56
N ASN A 385 28.54 -28.87 30.00
CA ASN A 385 28.02 -28.79 31.39
C ASN A 385 27.86 -27.41 32.08
N SER A 386 26.87 -27.14 32.95
CA SER A 386 25.58 -27.74 33.31
C SER A 386 24.95 -26.91 34.46
N THR A 387 23.62 -26.96 34.63
CA THR A 387 22.80 -26.81 35.89
C THR A 387 22.78 -25.45 36.66
N SER A 388 21.71 -24.95 37.30
CA SER A 388 20.32 -25.37 37.59
C SER A 388 19.57 -24.27 38.40
N SER A 389 18.21 -24.25 38.32
CA SER A 389 17.20 -23.95 39.41
C SER A 389 17.14 -22.53 40.06
N THR A 390 16.04 -21.90 40.51
CA THR A 390 14.61 -22.23 40.74
C THR A 390 13.82 -20.96 41.17
N GLN A 391 12.50 -20.95 40.91
CA GLN A 391 11.36 -20.43 41.73
C GLN A 391 11.11 -18.92 41.99
N GLY A 392 9.84 -18.51 41.78
CA GLY A 392 9.03 -17.99 42.91
C GLY A 392 8.27 -16.66 42.79
N ASN A 393 7.04 -16.72 42.24
CA ASN A 393 5.76 -16.19 42.76
C ASN A 393 5.45 -14.68 43.04
N SER A 394 4.31 -14.27 42.42
CA SER A 394 3.07 -13.67 42.99
C SER A 394 2.93 -12.19 43.40
N ASP A 395 1.76 -11.66 42.97
CA ASP A 395 0.82 -10.75 43.66
C ASP A 395 1.24 -9.27 43.85
N LYS A 396 0.38 -8.25 43.83
CA LYS A 396 -1.04 -7.99 43.51
C LYS A 396 -1.25 -6.47 43.74
N THR A 397 -2.30 -5.88 43.15
CA THR A 397 -3.12 -4.75 43.69
C THR A 397 -2.41 -3.38 43.82
N ASP A 398 -3.03 -2.19 43.70
CA ASP A 398 -4.35 -1.71 43.32
C ASP A 398 -4.32 -0.16 43.46
N ILE A 399 -5.27 0.52 42.80
CA ILE A 399 -6.10 1.61 43.39
C ILE A 399 -5.47 3.03 43.57
N ASN A 400 -5.92 3.91 42.68
CA ASN A 400 -6.81 5.07 42.95
C ASN A 400 -6.34 6.51 42.67
N ASN A 401 -7.26 7.17 41.93
CA ASN A 401 -7.86 8.48 42.16
C ASN A 401 -6.99 9.73 41.98
N ALA A 402 -7.54 10.89 41.60
CA ALA A 402 -8.83 11.29 41.03
C ALA A 402 -8.75 12.83 40.87
N ASN A 403 -9.66 13.38 40.06
CA ASN A 403 -10.16 14.77 40.09
C ASN A 403 -9.17 15.87 39.63
N GLY A 404 -9.59 16.90 38.91
CA GLY A 404 -10.91 17.36 38.50
C GLY A 404 -10.78 18.80 37.97
N GLU A 405 -11.76 19.18 37.14
CA GLU A 405 -12.41 20.52 37.09
C GLU A 405 -11.53 21.75 36.78
N THR A 406 -11.61 22.27 35.54
CA THR A 406 -12.36 23.49 35.14
C THR A 406 -11.91 24.76 35.86
N ASP A 407 -11.44 25.76 35.09
CA ASP A 407 -12.13 27.05 35.10
C ASP A 407 -11.77 27.94 33.90
N GLU A 408 -12.75 28.74 33.51
CA GLU A 408 -12.69 29.77 32.48
C GLU A 408 -11.93 31.03 32.95
N GLY A 409 -11.53 31.87 31.99
CA GLY A 409 -11.63 33.31 32.22
C GLY A 409 -10.40 34.18 31.94
N SER A 410 -10.46 34.80 30.76
CA SER A 410 -10.28 36.25 30.55
C SER A 410 -8.93 36.83 30.09
N HIS A 411 -9.11 37.83 29.21
CA HIS A 411 -8.27 39.00 28.96
C HIS A 411 -7.05 38.87 28.03
N GLN A 412 -7.21 39.41 26.82
CA GLN A 412 -6.84 40.78 26.44
C GLN A 412 -6.27 40.85 25.02
N THR A 413 -6.91 41.71 24.24
CA THR A 413 -6.48 42.22 22.94
C THR A 413 -5.23 43.08 23.09
N SER A 414 -4.23 42.90 22.22
CA SER A 414 -3.33 43.99 21.86
C SER A 414 -2.71 43.81 20.47
N ASN A 415 -2.51 44.96 19.84
CA ASN A 415 -2.05 45.24 18.49
C ASN A 415 -0.56 44.94 18.25
N GLY A 416 -0.21 44.87 16.95
CA GLY A 416 1.12 45.22 16.42
C GLY A 416 1.96 44.00 16.03
N GLY A 417 2.66 43.94 14.91
CA GLY A 417 2.99 44.94 13.91
C GLY A 417 3.55 44.28 12.65
N LYS A 418 3.58 45.04 11.57
CA LYS A 418 4.11 44.65 10.26
C LYS A 418 5.63 44.89 10.17
N ARG A 419 6.30 43.95 9.48
CA ARG A 419 7.55 44.04 8.65
C ARG A 419 8.91 44.05 9.39
N PRO A 420 10.04 43.66 8.72
CA PRO A 420 10.24 43.55 7.26
C PRO A 420 10.93 42.29 6.71
N LEU A 421 10.89 42.20 5.38
CA LEU A 421 11.69 41.36 4.49
C LEU A 421 13.18 41.74 4.58
N GLU A 422 14.04 40.73 4.66
CA GLU A 422 15.47 40.85 4.32
C GLU A 422 15.79 39.94 3.14
N LYS A 423 16.39 40.55 2.11
CA LYS A 423 17.05 39.90 0.98
C LYS A 423 18.52 39.79 1.35
N ASP A 424 19.11 38.62 1.17
CA ASP A 424 20.55 38.48 1.00
C ASP A 424 20.84 37.55 -0.19
N ASP A 425 21.50 38.13 -1.20
CA ASP A 425 22.15 37.45 -2.31
C ASP A 425 23.60 37.14 -1.90
N SER A 426 24.01 35.88 -2.01
CA SER A 426 25.25 35.43 -2.70
C SER A 426 25.74 34.08 -2.16
N SER A 427 25.83 33.09 -3.05
CA SER A 427 27.09 32.40 -3.43
C SER A 427 26.87 30.97 -3.94
N THR A 428 27.45 30.73 -5.12
CA THR A 428 27.98 29.45 -5.64
C THR A 428 27.01 28.30 -5.92
N GLU A 429 26.45 28.31 -7.14
CA GLU A 429 25.82 27.13 -7.77
C GLU A 429 26.85 26.04 -8.10
N SER A 430 26.82 24.92 -7.36
CA SER A 430 27.34 23.65 -7.86
C SER A 430 26.29 23.03 -8.78
N LYS A 431 26.60 22.92 -10.08
CA LYS A 431 25.74 22.29 -11.09
C LYS A 431 25.60 20.78 -10.87
N THR A 432 24.64 20.39 -10.03
CA THR A 432 24.09 19.02 -10.02
C THR A 432 22.85 19.03 -10.90
N LYS A 433 22.93 18.40 -12.07
CA LYS A 433 21.79 18.22 -13.00
C LYS A 433 20.70 17.38 -12.32
N LYS A 434 19.80 18.03 -11.58
CA LYS A 434 18.49 17.49 -11.22
C LYS A 434 17.68 17.43 -12.52
N LEU A 435 17.37 16.23 -13.02
CA LEU A 435 16.32 16.06 -14.01
C LEU A 435 15.01 16.52 -13.35
N LYS A 436 14.60 17.76 -13.60
CA LYS A 436 13.22 18.18 -13.42
C LYS A 436 12.40 17.42 -14.45
N LEU A 437 11.76 16.31 -14.05
CA LEU A 437 10.54 15.91 -14.71
C LEU A 437 9.56 17.06 -14.45
N ASP A 438 9.30 17.85 -15.47
CA ASP A 438 8.28 18.89 -15.45
C ASP A 438 6.91 18.17 -15.46
N VAL A 439 6.55 17.57 -14.32
CA VAL A 439 5.16 17.16 -14.03
C VAL A 439 4.44 18.44 -13.66
N GLY A 440 4.26 19.29 -14.68
CA GLY A 440 3.40 20.45 -14.61
C GLY A 440 2.02 20.02 -14.16
N SER A 441 1.41 20.86 -13.36
CA SER A 441 0.05 20.86 -12.83
C SER A 441 -1.09 20.82 -13.88
N ASN A 442 -0.85 20.21 -15.05
CA ASN A 442 -1.83 19.85 -16.09
C ASN A 442 -1.89 18.32 -16.30
N GLY A 443 -1.74 17.55 -15.21
CA GLY A 443 -1.84 16.09 -15.25
C GLY A 443 -3.25 15.66 -15.63
N LEU A 444 -3.42 15.09 -16.83
CA LEU A 444 -4.70 14.53 -17.25
C LEU A 444 -5.13 13.44 -16.26
N ASP A 445 -6.11 13.73 -15.40
CA ASP A 445 -6.61 12.81 -14.39
C ASP A 445 -6.85 11.41 -14.96
N MET A 446 -6.40 10.40 -14.21
CA MET A 446 -6.61 9.00 -14.55
C MET A 446 -8.12 8.74 -14.72
N PRO A 447 -8.58 8.12 -15.83
CA PRO A 447 -9.98 7.80 -16.00
C PRO A 447 -10.53 7.00 -14.81
N LEU A 448 -11.70 7.42 -14.33
CA LEU A 448 -12.38 6.80 -13.20
C LEU A 448 -12.90 5.43 -13.59
N PHE A 449 -12.54 4.41 -12.80
CA PHE A 449 -12.93 3.03 -13.01
C PHE A 449 -12.46 2.42 -14.34
N PHE A 450 -12.46 1.08 -14.39
CA PHE A 450 -12.25 0.32 -15.63
C PHE A 450 -13.57 -0.14 -16.23
N GLN A 451 -13.59 -0.44 -17.53
CA GLN A 451 -14.72 -1.04 -18.21
C GLN A 451 -14.45 -2.51 -18.50
N ASN A 452 -15.36 -3.36 -18.04
CA ASN A 452 -15.34 -4.79 -18.36
C ASN A 452 -16.23 -5.03 -19.58
N VAL A 453 -15.61 -5.23 -20.74
CA VAL A 453 -16.35 -5.39 -21.99
C VAL A 453 -17.10 -6.72 -22.07
N HIS A 454 -16.72 -7.73 -21.30
CA HIS A 454 -17.42 -9.01 -21.27
C HIS A 454 -18.74 -8.97 -20.50
N THR A 455 -18.91 -7.98 -19.62
CA THR A 455 -20.16 -7.79 -18.87
C THR A 455 -21.06 -6.75 -19.50
N MET A 456 -20.55 -5.95 -20.44
CA MET A 456 -21.39 -5.15 -21.32
C MET A 456 -22.31 -6.12 -22.07
N MET A 457 -23.64 -5.92 -21.96
CA MET A 457 -24.65 -6.77 -22.61
C MET A 457 -24.67 -6.63 -24.15
N LEU A 458 -23.51 -6.74 -24.78
CA LEU A 458 -23.32 -6.71 -26.23
C LEU A 458 -23.70 -8.09 -26.78
N LYS A 459 -25.01 -8.32 -26.96
CA LYS A 459 -25.52 -9.55 -27.54
C LYS A 459 -24.94 -9.77 -28.94
N GLY A 460 -24.31 -10.92 -29.15
CA GLY A 460 -23.88 -11.40 -30.47
C GLY A 460 -22.48 -10.98 -30.95
N CYS A 461 -21.69 -10.24 -30.16
CA CYS A 461 -20.33 -9.84 -30.55
C CYS A 461 -19.26 -10.75 -29.92
N ASP A 462 -18.36 -11.34 -30.74
CA ASP A 462 -17.16 -12.02 -30.26
C ASP A 462 -16.14 -10.99 -29.72
N LEU A 463 -16.13 -10.76 -28.41
CA LEU A 463 -15.36 -9.65 -27.82
C LEU A 463 -13.83 -9.76 -28.05
N PRO A 464 -13.16 -8.63 -28.39
CA PRO A 464 -11.72 -8.62 -28.61
C PRO A 464 -10.94 -8.81 -27.30
N LYS A 465 -9.74 -9.42 -27.39
CA LYS A 465 -8.78 -9.44 -26.26
C LYS A 465 -8.45 -8.01 -25.81
N ALA A 466 -8.28 -7.79 -24.51
CA ALA A 466 -8.02 -6.46 -23.93
C ALA A 466 -6.90 -5.66 -24.64
N ASN A 467 -5.79 -6.30 -25.03
CA ASN A 467 -4.71 -5.63 -25.77
C ASN A 467 -5.16 -5.07 -27.13
N LYS A 468 -6.03 -5.78 -27.85
CA LYS A 468 -6.56 -5.31 -29.13
C LYS A 468 -7.50 -4.13 -28.90
N LEU A 469 -8.35 -4.21 -27.88
CA LEU A 469 -9.26 -3.13 -27.51
C LEU A 469 -8.50 -1.85 -27.12
N VAL A 470 -7.43 -1.97 -26.32
CA VAL A 470 -6.56 -0.83 -25.97
C VAL A 470 -5.99 -0.17 -27.23
N ALA A 471 -5.46 -0.97 -28.17
CA ALA A 471 -4.90 -0.43 -29.42
C ALA A 471 -5.97 0.28 -30.28
N MET A 472 -7.17 -0.29 -30.36
CA MET A 472 -8.30 0.32 -31.08
C MET A 472 -8.72 1.66 -30.47
N LEU A 473 -8.83 1.72 -29.14
CA LEU A 473 -9.15 2.96 -28.44
C LEU A 473 -8.10 4.05 -28.71
N HIS A 474 -6.82 3.70 -28.77
CA HIS A 474 -5.77 4.65 -29.16
C HIS A 474 -5.94 5.14 -30.60
N THR A 475 -6.25 4.25 -31.55
CA THR A 475 -6.51 4.64 -32.96
C THR A 475 -7.68 5.61 -33.08
N GLU A 476 -8.69 5.47 -32.22
CA GLU A 476 -9.87 6.36 -32.15
C GLU A 476 -9.61 7.62 -31.30
N GLY A 477 -8.38 7.83 -30.80
CA GLY A 477 -7.98 9.03 -30.06
C GLY A 477 -8.28 9.01 -28.55
N TYR A 478 -8.72 7.87 -28.00
CA TYR A 478 -8.98 7.72 -26.57
C TYR A 478 -7.72 7.26 -25.83
N ARG A 479 -7.57 7.69 -24.58
CA ARG A 479 -6.58 7.13 -23.65
C ARG A 479 -7.08 5.79 -23.16
N ALA A 480 -6.23 4.77 -23.17
CA ALA A 480 -6.61 3.44 -22.73
C ALA A 480 -5.42 2.64 -22.18
N ALA A 481 -5.67 1.83 -21.15
CA ALA A 481 -4.71 0.89 -20.59
C ALA A 481 -5.41 -0.36 -20.07
N ARG A 482 -4.65 -1.46 -19.96
CA ARG A 482 -5.09 -2.61 -19.15
C ARG A 482 -5.15 -2.19 -17.69
N THR A 483 -5.99 -2.88 -16.92
CA THR A 483 -6.04 -2.71 -15.48
C THR A 483 -5.60 -3.98 -14.77
N HIS A 484 -4.92 -3.83 -13.63
CA HIS A 484 -4.60 -4.96 -12.76
C HIS A 484 -5.83 -5.51 -12.04
N PHE A 485 -6.89 -4.71 -11.90
CA PHE A 485 -8.13 -5.11 -11.22
C PHE A 485 -8.81 -6.27 -11.94
N GLU A 486 -8.84 -6.26 -13.27
CA GLU A 486 -9.53 -7.29 -14.04
C GLU A 486 -8.81 -7.56 -15.37
N PRO A 487 -8.23 -8.76 -15.60
CA PRO A 487 -7.39 -9.05 -16.76
C PRO A 487 -8.01 -8.76 -18.13
N HIS A 488 -9.34 -8.87 -18.24
CA HIS A 488 -10.08 -8.66 -19.49
C HIS A 488 -10.68 -7.25 -19.61
N ALA A 489 -10.47 -6.38 -18.62
CA ALA A 489 -10.98 -5.03 -18.62
C ALA A 489 -9.97 -4.00 -19.14
N VAL A 490 -10.51 -2.84 -19.54
CA VAL A 490 -9.72 -1.70 -20.02
C VAL A 490 -10.16 -0.45 -19.27
N ARG A 491 -9.17 0.31 -18.78
CA ARG A 491 -9.40 1.67 -18.27
C ARG A 491 -9.28 2.63 -19.44
N THR A 492 -10.26 3.51 -19.63
CA THR A 492 -10.31 4.44 -20.76
C THR A 492 -11.10 5.70 -20.41
N ASN A 493 -10.80 6.82 -21.07
CA ASN A 493 -11.62 8.02 -21.00
C ASN A 493 -12.84 7.99 -21.96
N ALA A 494 -13.00 6.93 -22.76
CA ALA A 494 -14.21 6.72 -23.54
C ALA A 494 -15.40 6.40 -22.63
N THR A 495 -16.57 6.98 -22.92
CA THR A 495 -17.82 6.63 -22.24
C THR A 495 -18.25 5.21 -22.60
N LEU A 496 -19.16 4.61 -21.81
CA LEU A 496 -19.71 3.29 -22.12
C LEU A 496 -20.36 3.23 -23.51
N THR A 497 -21.07 4.29 -23.89
CA THR A 497 -21.70 4.42 -25.22
C THR A 497 -20.65 4.46 -26.33
N GLN A 498 -19.63 5.33 -26.19
CA GLN A 498 -18.53 5.41 -27.16
C GLN A 498 -17.79 4.09 -27.30
N LEU A 499 -17.52 3.41 -26.19
CA LEU A 499 -16.87 2.10 -26.18
C LEU A 499 -17.73 1.04 -26.90
N ALA A 500 -19.04 1.02 -26.64
CA ALA A 500 -19.97 0.11 -27.32
C ALA A 500 -20.00 0.36 -28.84
N ASP A 501 -20.01 1.63 -29.27
CA ASP A 501 -20.02 2.00 -30.69
C ASP A 501 -18.71 1.63 -31.40
N ILE A 502 -17.56 1.81 -30.74
CA ILE A 502 -16.25 1.37 -31.25
C ILE A 502 -16.21 -0.14 -31.42
N ILE A 503 -16.71 -0.89 -30.43
CA ILE A 503 -16.76 -2.37 -30.51
C ILE A 503 -17.68 -2.80 -31.65
N LYS A 504 -18.88 -2.22 -31.80
CA LYS A 504 -19.81 -2.56 -32.88
C LYS A 504 -19.25 -2.27 -34.26
N ARG A 505 -18.54 -1.15 -34.45
CA ARG A 505 -17.92 -0.78 -35.73
C ARG A 505 -16.82 -1.73 -36.17
N HIS A 506 -15.95 -2.11 -35.23
CA HIS A 506 -14.78 -2.95 -35.52
C HIS A 506 -15.04 -4.45 -35.32
N TRP A 507 -16.17 -4.81 -34.72
CA TRP A 507 -16.56 -6.18 -34.42
C TRP A 507 -18.09 -6.38 -34.51
N PRO A 508 -18.67 -6.28 -35.72
CA PRO A 508 -20.10 -6.49 -35.91
C PRO A 508 -20.49 -7.93 -35.53
N SER A 509 -21.68 -8.08 -34.93
CA SER A 509 -22.27 -9.39 -34.66
C SER A 509 -22.39 -10.19 -35.96
N LYS A 510 -22.07 -11.49 -35.91
CA LYS A 510 -22.27 -12.39 -37.05
C LYS A 510 -23.74 -12.60 -37.37
#